data_AF-A0A7W0RLK1-F1
#
_entry.id   AF-A0A7W0RLK1-F1
#
_cell.length_a   1.000
_cell.length_b   1.000
_cell.length_c   1.000
_cell.angle_alpha   90.00
_cell.angle_beta   90.00
_cell.angle_gamma   90.00
#
_symmetry.space_group_name_H-M   'P 1'
#
loop_
_entity.id
_entity.type
_entity.pdbx_description
1 polymer ?
#
loop_
_entity_poly.entity_id
_entity_poly.type
_entity_poly.pdbx_seq_one_letter_code
_entity_poly.pdbx_strand_id
1 'polypeptide(L)'
;MQPTSRFTSLVLAAGLISSTAAVATAQPESIAVTPAREAKAIAFARKHHPELAELLSNLKKADAPAFENAIREVSQNTERLEKLRENDAERYELALRVWTLDSRIRLLAARSTMSNDPANESELRGLLSERQVLRLAMFKLDRERLVTRLERLEGQIGQLEADPKTAVENDLARIKREIKAAANRERRAAGGAAAKAPPKADPVGNKSGVRDRKPPAKDNSRDGGR
;
A
#
# COMPACT_ATOMS: atom_id res chain seq x y z
N MET A 1 38.69 -5.02 -39.94
CA MET A 1 37.37 -5.50 -40.41
C MET A 1 36.47 -5.61 -39.19
N GLN A 2 35.47 -4.72 -39.09
CA GLN A 2 34.43 -4.79 -38.08
C GLN A 2 33.10 -5.11 -38.76
N PRO A 3 32.27 -6.01 -38.22
CA PRO A 3 30.88 -6.11 -38.63
C PRO A 3 29.98 -5.22 -37.77
N THR A 4 29.15 -4.51 -38.51
CA THR A 4 28.02 -3.67 -38.14
C THR A 4 26.95 -4.40 -37.31
N SER A 5 26.35 -3.70 -36.35
CA SER A 5 24.96 -3.97 -35.99
C SER A 5 24.19 -2.66 -35.86
N ARG A 6 23.17 -2.54 -36.71
CA ARG A 6 22.19 -1.45 -36.77
C ARG A 6 21.10 -1.75 -35.75
N PHE A 7 20.82 -0.83 -34.84
CA PHE A 7 19.46 -0.62 -34.35
C PHE A 7 19.21 0.88 -34.20
N THR A 8 18.51 1.40 -35.20
CA THR A 8 17.80 2.68 -35.20
C THR A 8 16.72 2.65 -34.13
N SER A 9 16.86 3.48 -33.10
CA SER A 9 15.73 3.95 -32.29
C SER A 9 15.52 5.42 -32.59
N LEU A 10 14.54 5.66 -33.46
CA LEU A 10 13.88 6.94 -33.68
C LEU A 10 12.82 7.09 -32.59
N VAL A 11 12.98 8.02 -31.66
CA VAL A 11 11.86 8.57 -30.88
C VAL A 11 11.91 10.08 -31.01
N LEU A 12 10.91 10.59 -31.71
CA LEU A 12 10.63 11.99 -31.96
C LEU A 12 10.12 12.67 -30.68
N ALA A 13 10.43 13.95 -30.60
CA ALA A 13 10.27 14.88 -29.49
C ALA A 13 8.83 15.09 -28.98
N ALA A 14 8.75 15.40 -27.68
CA ALA A 14 7.86 16.45 -27.18
C ALA A 14 8.57 17.14 -26.00
N GLY A 15 8.94 18.41 -26.19
CA GLY A 15 9.48 19.24 -25.12
C GLY A 15 8.35 19.78 -24.23
N LEU A 16 8.66 19.98 -22.94
CA LEU A 16 8.55 21.29 -22.27
C LEU A 16 9.13 21.19 -20.83
N ILE A 17 10.08 22.08 -20.54
CA ILE A 17 10.42 22.72 -19.24
C ILE A 17 10.79 21.83 -18.03
N SER A 18 12.07 21.90 -17.63
CA SER A 18 12.52 21.98 -16.22
C SER A 18 13.97 22.46 -16.25
N SER A 19 14.24 23.76 -16.02
CA SER A 19 14.40 24.40 -14.71
C SER A 19 15.32 23.63 -13.76
N THR A 20 16.38 24.32 -13.39
CA THR A 20 17.56 23.89 -12.66
C THR A 20 17.27 23.49 -11.22
N ALA A 21 17.71 22.31 -10.83
CA ALA A 21 18.30 22.05 -9.51
C ALA A 21 19.06 20.74 -9.56
N ALA A 22 20.35 20.79 -9.25
CA ALA A 22 21.19 19.64 -9.02
C ALA A 22 20.58 18.79 -7.89
N VAL A 23 19.91 17.69 -8.24
CA VAL A 23 19.54 16.66 -7.29
C VAL A 23 20.79 15.84 -7.02
N ALA A 24 21.33 16.06 -5.82
CA ALA A 24 22.37 15.25 -5.23
C ALA A 24 22.05 13.76 -5.44
N THR A 25 23.05 13.02 -5.93
CA THR A 25 23.07 11.56 -5.97
C THR A 25 23.02 11.02 -4.55
N ALA A 26 21.81 10.91 -4.00
CA ALA A 26 21.54 10.07 -2.85
C ALA A 26 21.71 8.62 -3.32
N GLN A 27 22.83 7.99 -2.97
CA GLN A 27 22.93 6.54 -3.06
C GLN A 27 21.76 5.94 -2.27
N PRO A 28 21.08 4.90 -2.79
CA PRO A 28 19.98 4.28 -2.06
C PRO A 28 20.54 3.76 -0.74
N GLU A 29 20.05 4.29 0.38
CA GLU A 29 20.44 3.83 1.69
C GLU A 29 20.26 2.30 1.74
N SER A 30 21.36 1.58 1.92
CA SER A 30 21.32 0.15 2.15
C SER A 30 20.48 -0.05 3.41
N ILE A 31 19.27 -0.57 3.24
CA ILE A 31 18.34 -0.86 4.33
C ILE A 31 19.07 -1.80 5.30
N ALA A 32 19.53 -1.26 6.42
CA ALA A 32 20.23 -2.04 7.42
C ALA A 32 19.30 -3.12 7.98
N VAL A 33 19.84 -4.33 8.11
CA VAL A 33 19.16 -5.45 8.78
C VAL A 33 19.15 -5.13 10.26
N THR A 34 18.02 -4.64 10.77
CA THR A 34 17.85 -4.43 12.20
C THR A 34 17.48 -5.76 12.86
N PRO A 35 17.82 -5.99 14.15
CA PRO A 35 17.45 -7.22 14.86
C PRO A 35 15.94 -7.51 14.84
N ALA A 36 15.12 -6.45 14.86
CA ALA A 36 13.67 -6.57 14.75
C ALA A 36 13.22 -7.09 13.37
N ARG A 37 13.84 -6.61 12.28
CA ARG A 37 13.57 -7.10 10.92
C ARG A 37 14.00 -8.54 10.75
N GLU A 38 15.18 -8.89 11.26
CA GLU A 38 15.67 -10.27 11.25
C GLU A 38 14.68 -11.21 11.96
N ALA A 39 14.26 -10.88 13.18
CA ALA A 39 13.33 -11.71 13.93
C ALA A 39 11.99 -11.91 13.18
N LYS A 40 11.46 -10.83 12.59
CA LYS A 40 10.24 -10.89 11.77
C LYS A 40 10.42 -11.76 10.53
N ALA A 41 11.53 -11.62 9.82
CA ALA A 41 11.85 -12.39 8.62
C ALA A 41 12.04 -13.89 8.95
N ILE A 42 12.72 -14.23 10.04
CA ILE A 42 12.86 -15.63 10.49
C ILE A 42 11.51 -16.22 10.89
N ALA A 43 10.68 -15.46 11.62
CA ALA A 43 9.34 -15.91 11.99
C ALA A 43 8.45 -16.12 10.77
N PHE A 44 8.53 -15.21 9.80
CA PHE A 44 7.82 -15.32 8.52
C PHE A 44 8.26 -16.55 7.74
N ALA A 45 9.57 -16.77 7.58
CA ALA A 45 10.12 -17.96 6.95
C ALA A 45 9.66 -19.22 7.69
N ARG A 46 9.75 -19.28 9.02
CA ARG A 46 9.31 -20.45 9.79
C ARG A 46 7.83 -20.78 9.59
N LYS A 47 6.98 -19.77 9.45
CA LYS A 47 5.54 -19.96 9.24
C LYS A 47 5.21 -20.47 7.84
N HIS A 48 5.89 -19.96 6.81
CA HIS A 48 5.49 -20.17 5.41
C HIS A 48 6.42 -21.11 4.62
N HIS A 49 7.65 -21.30 5.09
CA HIS A 49 8.63 -22.23 4.53
C HIS A 49 9.67 -22.64 5.59
N PRO A 50 9.39 -23.68 6.39
CA PRO A 50 10.24 -24.11 7.51
C PRO A 50 11.68 -24.44 7.11
N GLU A 51 11.88 -25.12 5.97
CA GLU A 51 13.22 -25.49 5.46
C GLU A 51 14.10 -24.25 5.20
N LEU A 52 13.52 -23.14 4.71
CA LEU A 52 14.25 -21.89 4.54
C LEU A 52 14.68 -21.31 5.90
N ALA A 53 13.82 -21.40 6.93
CA ALA A 53 14.19 -20.94 8.26
C ALA A 53 15.34 -21.77 8.85
N GLU A 54 15.37 -23.08 8.59
CA GLU A 54 16.50 -23.94 8.95
C GLU A 54 17.77 -23.53 8.21
N LEU A 55 17.69 -23.31 6.89
CA LEU A 55 18.82 -22.82 6.11
C LEU A 55 19.37 -21.50 6.65
N LEU A 56 18.50 -20.52 6.95
CA LEU A 56 18.90 -19.23 7.53
C LEU A 56 19.62 -19.43 8.87
N SER A 57 19.16 -20.38 9.71
CA SER A 57 19.81 -20.68 10.99
C SER A 57 21.20 -21.30 10.83
N ASN A 58 21.41 -22.10 9.78
CA ASN A 58 22.71 -22.69 9.45
C ASN A 58 23.65 -21.65 8.83
N LEU A 59 23.15 -20.82 7.91
CA LEU A 59 23.91 -19.71 7.31
C LEU A 59 24.41 -18.74 8.38
N LYS A 60 23.59 -18.42 9.39
CA LYS A 60 24.00 -17.56 10.50
C LYS A 60 25.26 -18.05 11.22
N LYS A 61 25.49 -19.37 11.25
CA LYS A 61 26.65 -19.99 11.90
C LYS A 61 27.84 -20.17 10.95
N ALA A 62 27.56 -20.47 9.68
CA ALA A 62 28.57 -20.86 8.70
C ALA A 62 29.11 -19.69 7.87
N ASP A 63 28.25 -18.75 7.48
CA ASP A 63 28.56 -17.67 6.54
C ASP A 63 27.71 -16.42 6.84
N ALA A 64 28.31 -15.49 7.59
CA ALA A 64 27.64 -14.25 7.99
C ALA A 64 27.27 -13.35 6.78
N PRO A 65 28.14 -13.12 5.79
CA PRO A 65 27.76 -12.40 4.56
C PRO A 65 26.58 -13.02 3.81
N ALA A 66 26.56 -14.34 3.62
CA ALA A 66 25.44 -15.01 2.96
C ALA A 66 24.15 -14.91 3.77
N PHE A 67 24.26 -15.02 5.10
CA PHE A 67 23.13 -14.82 6.02
C PHE A 67 22.54 -13.41 5.91
N GLU A 68 23.38 -12.36 5.95
CA GLU A 68 22.94 -10.96 5.84
C GLU A 68 22.21 -10.66 4.54
N ASN A 69 22.68 -11.23 3.43
CA ASN A 69 22.03 -11.08 2.13
C ASN A 69 20.67 -11.81 2.10
N ALA A 70 20.63 -13.05 2.58
CA ALA A 70 19.41 -13.85 2.60
C ALA A 70 18.34 -13.23 3.51
N ILE A 71 18.72 -12.77 4.71
CA ILE A 71 17.78 -12.14 5.63
C ILE A 71 17.27 -10.79 5.11
N ARG A 72 18.11 -10.02 4.41
CA ARG A 72 17.69 -8.78 3.75
C ARG A 72 16.60 -9.06 2.72
N GLU A 73 16.79 -10.07 1.87
CA GLU A 73 15.79 -10.44 0.87
C GLU A 73 14.48 -10.93 1.51
N VAL A 74 14.55 -11.81 2.51
CA VAL A 74 13.35 -12.29 3.21
C VAL A 74 12.63 -11.14 3.92
N SER A 75 13.38 -10.20 4.51
CA SER A 75 12.80 -9.00 5.16
C SER A 75 12.06 -8.13 4.15
N GLN A 76 12.66 -7.84 2.99
CA GLN A 76 12.02 -7.05 1.93
C GLN A 76 10.74 -7.71 1.41
N ASN A 77 10.77 -9.03 1.19
CA ASN A 77 9.59 -9.78 0.76
C ASN A 77 8.51 -9.80 1.82
N THR A 78 8.88 -9.96 3.10
CA THR A 78 7.95 -9.91 4.23
C THR A 78 7.26 -8.55 4.31
N GLU A 79 8.03 -7.45 4.26
CA GLU A 79 7.47 -6.09 4.28
C GLU A 79 6.54 -5.83 3.09
N ARG A 80 6.93 -6.27 1.89
CA ARG A 80 6.09 -6.16 0.68
C ARG A 80 4.79 -6.93 0.82
N LEU A 81 4.84 -8.18 1.31
CA LEU A 81 3.66 -9.03 1.47
C LEU A 81 2.73 -8.52 2.58
N GLU A 82 3.26 -8.00 3.68
CA GLU A 82 2.44 -7.41 4.74
C GLU A 82 1.69 -6.16 4.26
N LYS A 83 2.37 -5.26 3.53
CA LYS A 83 1.70 -4.12 2.87
C LYS A 83 0.64 -4.58 1.88
N LEU A 84 0.90 -5.66 1.15
CA LEU A 84 -0.06 -6.21 0.21
C LEU A 84 -1.29 -6.76 0.94
N ARG A 85 -1.11 -7.43 2.07
CA ARG A 85 -2.21 -7.95 2.91
C ARG A 85 -3.16 -6.84 3.37
N GLU A 86 -2.63 -5.68 3.72
CA GLU A 86 -3.42 -4.53 4.18
C GLU A 86 -4.27 -3.92 3.06
N ASN A 87 -3.74 -3.89 1.84
CA ASN A 87 -4.38 -3.21 0.71
C ASN A 87 -5.26 -4.16 -0.11
N ASP A 88 -4.96 -5.46 -0.11
CA ASP A 88 -5.41 -6.38 -1.14
C ASP A 88 -5.24 -7.86 -0.71
N ALA A 89 -6.22 -8.36 0.03
CA ALA A 89 -6.18 -9.72 0.60
C ALA A 89 -6.12 -10.83 -0.46
N GLU A 90 -6.85 -10.70 -1.57
CA GLU A 90 -6.85 -11.70 -2.65
C GLU A 90 -5.48 -11.81 -3.32
N ARG A 91 -4.86 -10.66 -3.60
CA ARG A 91 -3.54 -10.63 -4.22
C ARG A 91 -2.45 -11.07 -3.25
N TYR A 92 -2.62 -10.80 -1.96
CA TYR A 92 -1.73 -11.29 -0.91
C TYR A 92 -1.63 -12.81 -0.92
N GLU A 93 -2.76 -13.52 -0.95
CA GLU A 93 -2.78 -14.99 -0.94
C GLU A 93 -2.01 -15.58 -2.14
N LEU A 94 -2.23 -15.04 -3.34
CA LEU A 94 -1.49 -15.48 -4.53
C LEU A 94 0.00 -15.14 -4.45
N ALA A 95 0.34 -13.94 -3.99
CA ALA A 95 1.72 -13.50 -3.87
C ALA A 95 2.49 -14.30 -2.81
N LEU A 96 1.85 -14.68 -1.70
CA LEU A 96 2.41 -15.53 -0.66
C LEU A 96 2.75 -16.92 -1.22
N ARG A 97 1.83 -17.53 -1.97
CA ARG A 97 2.08 -18.83 -2.63
C ARG A 97 3.24 -18.76 -3.61
N VAL A 98 3.31 -17.70 -4.43
CA VAL A 98 4.43 -17.48 -5.36
C VAL A 98 5.74 -17.36 -4.59
N TRP A 99 5.77 -16.61 -3.49
CA TRP A 99 6.97 -16.48 -2.67
C TRP A 99 7.43 -17.81 -2.04
N THR A 100 6.50 -18.60 -1.49
CA THR A 100 6.81 -19.93 -0.93
C THR A 100 7.35 -20.86 -2.02
N LEU A 101 6.76 -20.83 -3.21
CA LEU A 101 7.17 -21.66 -4.32
C LEU A 101 8.56 -21.23 -4.85
N ASP A 102 8.78 -19.93 -5.06
CA ASP A 102 10.07 -19.39 -5.52
C ASP A 102 11.21 -19.70 -4.53
N SER A 103 10.93 -19.68 -3.23
CA SER A 103 11.92 -20.05 -2.22
C SER A 103 12.26 -21.55 -2.25
N ARG A 104 11.26 -22.44 -2.40
CA ARG A 104 11.49 -23.88 -2.60
C ARG A 104 12.28 -24.17 -3.89
N ILE A 105 11.93 -23.51 -5.00
CA ILE A 105 12.67 -23.62 -6.27
C ILE A 105 14.14 -23.30 -6.07
N ARG A 106 14.46 -22.22 -5.37
CA ARG A 106 15.85 -21.81 -5.13
C ARG A 106 16.62 -22.82 -4.27
N LEU A 107 15.99 -23.35 -3.22
CA LEU A 107 16.60 -24.40 -2.40
C LEU A 107 16.88 -25.67 -3.22
N LEU A 108 15.90 -26.10 -4.03
CA LEU A 108 16.05 -27.28 -4.87
C LEU A 108 17.09 -27.08 -5.98
N ALA A 109 17.13 -25.89 -6.58
CA ALA A 109 18.15 -25.54 -7.56
C ALA A 109 19.56 -25.57 -6.95
N ALA A 110 19.73 -25.01 -5.75
CA ALA A 110 21.00 -25.08 -5.02
C ALA A 110 21.38 -26.53 -4.67
N ARG A 111 20.43 -27.37 -4.26
CA ARG A 111 20.68 -28.80 -4.02
C ARG A 111 21.08 -29.54 -5.29
N SER A 112 20.50 -29.15 -6.43
CA SER A 112 20.76 -29.75 -7.73
C SER A 112 22.18 -29.44 -8.25
N THR A 113 22.81 -28.35 -7.80
CA THR A 113 24.23 -28.10 -8.15
C THR A 113 25.18 -29.03 -7.36
N MET A 114 24.75 -29.52 -6.20
CA MET A 114 25.52 -30.46 -5.37
C MET A 114 25.25 -31.92 -5.73
N SER A 115 24.10 -32.22 -6.33
CA SER A 115 23.67 -33.58 -6.68
C SER A 115 22.98 -33.59 -8.03
N ASN A 116 23.52 -34.35 -8.98
CA ASN A 116 22.96 -34.48 -10.33
C ASN A 116 21.84 -35.54 -10.37
N ASP A 117 20.91 -35.45 -9.41
CA ASP A 117 19.82 -36.40 -9.23
C ASP A 117 18.64 -36.06 -10.17
N PRO A 118 18.24 -36.97 -11.08
CA PRO A 118 17.07 -36.78 -11.96
C PRO A 118 15.76 -36.50 -11.21
N ALA A 119 15.62 -36.96 -9.96
CA ALA A 119 14.44 -36.68 -9.14
C ALA A 119 14.30 -35.18 -8.83
N ASN A 120 15.42 -34.50 -8.53
CA ASN A 120 15.43 -33.05 -8.29
C ASN A 120 14.99 -32.28 -9.54
N GLU A 121 15.42 -32.72 -10.73
CA GLU A 121 15.05 -32.09 -11.99
C GLU A 121 13.54 -32.25 -12.28
N SER A 122 12.98 -33.43 -12.02
CA SER A 122 11.54 -33.68 -12.16
C SER A 122 10.72 -32.82 -11.19
N GLU A 123 11.12 -32.75 -9.92
CA GLU A 123 10.45 -31.90 -8.93
C GLU A 123 10.54 -30.41 -9.31
N LEU A 124 11.71 -29.94 -9.78
CA LEU A 124 11.90 -28.57 -10.23
C LEU A 124 10.98 -28.21 -11.41
N ARG A 125 10.81 -29.11 -12.38
CA ARG A 125 9.84 -28.94 -13.47
C ARG A 125 8.41 -28.79 -12.95
N GLY A 126 8.03 -29.62 -11.97
CA GLY A 126 6.73 -29.55 -11.32
C GLY A 126 6.47 -28.20 -10.67
N LEU A 127 7.41 -27.73 -9.85
CA LEU A 127 7.32 -26.41 -9.19
C LEU A 127 7.27 -25.28 -10.22
N LEU A 128 8.11 -25.31 -11.26
CA LEU A 128 8.09 -24.29 -12.31
C LEU A 128 6.75 -24.25 -13.06
N SER A 129 6.11 -25.39 -13.29
CA SER A 129 4.76 -25.45 -13.87
C SER A 129 3.71 -24.82 -12.94
N GLU A 130 3.72 -25.17 -11.66
CA GLU A 130 2.82 -24.57 -10.65
C GLU A 130 3.01 -23.05 -10.55
N ARG A 131 4.26 -22.57 -10.64
CA ARG A 131 4.56 -21.14 -10.71
C ARG A 131 3.88 -20.45 -11.90
N GLN A 132 3.87 -21.08 -13.08
CA GLN A 132 3.17 -20.52 -14.24
C GLN A 132 1.66 -20.43 -14.01
N VAL A 133 1.06 -21.43 -13.36
CA VAL A 133 -0.35 -21.42 -13.00
C VAL A 133 -0.67 -20.27 -12.05
N LEU A 134 0.12 -20.08 -11.00
CA LEU A 134 -0.06 -18.96 -10.06
C LEU A 134 0.13 -17.60 -10.72
N ARG A 135 1.11 -17.47 -11.63
CA ARG A 135 1.34 -16.24 -12.39
C ARG A 135 0.17 -15.92 -13.32
N LEU A 136 -0.40 -16.94 -13.96
CA LEU A 136 -1.62 -16.78 -14.75
C LEU A 136 -2.81 -16.35 -13.88
N ALA A 137 -2.98 -16.93 -12.69
CA ALA A 137 -4.03 -16.53 -11.76
C ALA A 137 -3.89 -15.05 -11.34
N MET A 138 -2.66 -14.61 -11.05
CA MET A 138 -2.35 -13.21 -10.75
C MET A 138 -2.76 -12.27 -11.90
N PHE A 139 -2.41 -12.63 -13.14
CA PHE A 139 -2.77 -11.82 -14.31
C PHE A 139 -4.28 -11.80 -14.59
N LYS A 140 -4.99 -12.90 -14.30
CA LYS A 140 -6.46 -12.92 -14.41
C LYS A 140 -7.11 -11.96 -13.41
N LEU A 141 -6.65 -11.97 -12.16
CA LEU A 141 -7.12 -11.04 -11.13
C LEU A 141 -6.81 -9.58 -11.51
N ASP A 142 -5.60 -9.30 -11.99
CA ASP A 142 -5.23 -7.96 -12.46
C ASP A 142 -6.12 -7.52 -13.63
N ARG A 143 -6.38 -8.41 -14.59
CA ARG A 143 -7.27 -8.14 -15.72
C ARG A 143 -8.67 -7.77 -15.27
N GLU A 144 -9.28 -8.54 -14.38
CA GLU A 144 -10.65 -8.30 -13.89
C GLU A 144 -10.80 -6.90 -13.26
N ARG A 145 -9.80 -6.49 -12.48
CA ARG A 145 -9.78 -5.17 -11.85
C ARG A 145 -9.56 -4.05 -12.84
N LEU A 146 -8.68 -4.26 -13.82
CA LEU A 146 -8.45 -3.28 -14.88
C LEU A 146 -9.69 -3.11 -15.76
N VAL A 147 -10.43 -4.18 -16.05
CA VAL A 147 -11.72 -4.10 -16.75
C VAL A 147 -12.72 -3.27 -15.94
N THR A 148 -12.87 -3.55 -14.65
CA THR A 148 -13.79 -2.77 -13.78
C THR A 148 -13.40 -1.28 -13.76
N ARG A 149 -12.09 -0.98 -13.74
CA ARG A 149 -11.60 0.40 -13.80
C ARG A 149 -11.84 1.04 -15.17
N LEU A 150 -11.68 0.28 -16.25
CA LEU A 150 -11.93 0.73 -17.61
C LEU A 150 -13.41 1.10 -17.79
N GLU A 151 -14.34 0.23 -17.38
CA GLU A 151 -15.78 0.50 -17.43
C GLU A 151 -16.16 1.79 -16.70
N ARG A 152 -15.56 2.05 -15.53
CA ARG A 152 -15.76 3.30 -14.79
C ARG A 152 -15.26 4.52 -15.58
N LEU A 153 -14.06 4.42 -16.17
CA LEU A 153 -13.48 5.50 -16.97
C LEU A 153 -14.31 5.77 -18.23
N GLU A 154 -14.76 4.72 -18.91
CA GLU A 154 -15.66 4.81 -20.07
C GLU A 154 -16.98 5.49 -19.69
N GLY A 155 -17.56 5.15 -18.52
CA GLY A 155 -18.73 5.84 -18.00
C GLY A 155 -18.48 7.32 -17.72
N GLN A 156 -17.31 7.70 -17.19
CA GLN A 156 -16.94 9.09 -16.96
C GLN A 156 -16.73 9.86 -18.28
N ILE A 157 -16.11 9.22 -19.27
CA ILE A 157 -15.95 9.78 -20.62
C ILE A 157 -17.32 10.03 -21.23
N GLY A 158 -18.21 9.03 -21.22
CA GLY A 158 -19.56 9.15 -21.77
C GLY A 158 -20.38 10.26 -21.10
N GLN A 159 -20.23 10.48 -19.79
CA GLN A 159 -20.87 11.60 -19.09
C GLN A 159 -20.38 12.97 -19.57
N LEU A 160 -19.07 13.12 -19.80
CA LEU A 160 -18.48 14.36 -20.30
C LEU A 160 -18.81 14.61 -21.78
N GLU A 161 -18.89 13.55 -22.59
CA GLU A 161 -19.24 13.63 -24.01
C GLU A 161 -20.73 13.94 -24.23
N ALA A 162 -21.61 13.41 -23.39
CA ALA A 162 -23.06 13.59 -23.53
C ALA A 162 -23.52 15.04 -23.32
N ASP A 163 -22.91 15.76 -22.36
CA ASP A 163 -23.27 17.15 -22.09
C ASP A 163 -22.07 18.01 -21.63
N PRO A 164 -21.17 18.38 -22.57
CA PRO A 164 -19.96 19.14 -22.24
C PRO A 164 -20.29 20.55 -21.73
N LYS A 165 -21.41 21.14 -22.18
CA LYS A 165 -21.80 22.50 -21.75
C LYS A 165 -22.27 22.49 -20.30
N THR A 166 -23.13 21.56 -19.93
CA THR A 166 -23.60 21.43 -18.55
C THR A 166 -22.45 21.05 -17.61
N ALA A 167 -21.48 20.23 -18.06
CA ALA A 167 -20.28 19.95 -17.28
C ALA A 167 -19.49 21.23 -16.94
N VAL A 168 -19.27 22.10 -17.94
CA VAL A 168 -18.59 23.39 -17.74
C VAL A 168 -19.36 24.31 -16.79
N GLU A 169 -20.68 24.41 -16.94
CA GLU A 169 -21.51 25.24 -16.05
C GLU A 169 -21.51 24.73 -14.60
N ASN A 170 -21.54 23.41 -14.40
CA ASN A 170 -21.45 22.79 -13.07
C ASN A 170 -20.09 23.06 -12.41
N ASP A 171 -19.00 22.97 -13.17
CA ASP A 171 -17.66 23.30 -12.68
C ASP A 171 -17.56 24.80 -12.32
N LEU A 172 -18.07 25.69 -13.18
CA LEU A 172 -18.12 27.13 -12.90
C LEU A 172 -18.91 27.42 -11.62
N ALA A 173 -20.06 26.76 -11.42
CA ALA A 173 -20.87 26.89 -10.22
C ALA A 173 -20.18 26.33 -8.97
N ARG A 174 -19.41 25.23 -9.08
CA ARG A 174 -18.59 24.69 -7.97
C ARG A 174 -17.52 25.70 -7.56
N ILE A 175 -16.75 26.21 -8.51
CA ILE A 175 -15.68 27.19 -8.25
C ILE A 175 -16.25 28.47 -7.60
N LYS A 176 -17.36 29.01 -8.12
CA LYS A 176 -18.03 30.18 -7.52
C LYS A 176 -18.45 29.93 -6.06
N ARG A 177 -18.92 28.73 -5.72
CA ARG A 177 -19.27 28.35 -4.34
C ARG A 177 -18.05 28.25 -3.44
N GLU A 178 -16.95 27.66 -3.92
CA GLU A 178 -15.70 27.56 -3.16
C GLU A 178 -15.11 28.93 -2.85
N ILE A 179 -15.06 29.83 -3.85
CA ILE A 179 -14.61 31.23 -3.67
C ILE A 179 -15.47 31.93 -2.60
N LYS A 180 -16.80 31.82 -2.70
CA LYS A 180 -17.72 32.43 -1.73
C LYS A 180 -17.53 31.85 -0.32
N ALA A 181 -17.33 30.54 -0.21
CA ALA A 181 -17.08 29.88 1.08
C ALA A 181 -15.76 30.32 1.70
N ALA A 182 -14.69 30.44 0.91
CA ALA A 182 -13.39 30.95 1.36
C ALA A 182 -13.50 32.39 1.88
N ALA A 183 -14.13 33.29 1.12
CA ALA A 183 -14.36 34.68 1.53
C ALA A 183 -15.18 34.78 2.83
N ASN A 184 -16.18 33.92 3.03
CA ASN A 184 -16.95 33.88 4.27
C ASN A 184 -16.14 33.34 5.46
N ARG A 185 -15.25 32.36 5.24
CA ARG A 185 -14.34 31.86 6.30
C ARG A 185 -13.37 32.94 6.75
N GLU A 186 -12.80 33.68 5.81
CA GLU A 186 -11.89 34.80 6.09
C GLU A 186 -12.58 35.91 6.89
N ARG A 187 -13.78 36.31 6.48
CA ARG A 187 -14.61 37.28 7.22
C ARG A 187 -14.95 36.82 8.63
N ARG A 188 -15.23 35.53 8.83
CA ARG A 188 -15.50 34.95 10.16
C ARG A 188 -14.24 34.88 11.03
N ALA A 189 -13.07 34.61 10.44
CA ALA A 189 -11.79 34.65 11.15
C ALA A 189 -11.43 36.09 11.58
N ALA A 190 -11.65 37.08 10.71
CA ALA A 190 -11.44 38.49 11.03
C ALA A 190 -12.46 39.03 12.06
N GLY A 191 -13.74 38.62 11.97
CA GLY A 191 -14.78 39.01 12.94
C GLY A 191 -14.66 38.30 14.30
N GLY A 192 -14.11 37.09 14.34
CA GLY A 192 -13.85 36.34 15.57
C GLY A 192 -12.71 36.91 16.43
N ALA A 193 -11.79 37.68 15.83
CA ALA A 193 -10.73 38.38 16.55
C ALA A 193 -11.24 39.61 17.33
N ALA A 194 -12.37 40.21 16.91
CA ALA A 194 -12.95 41.38 17.58
C ALA A 194 -13.92 41.03 18.73
N ALA A 195 -14.39 39.78 18.83
CA ALA A 195 -15.42 39.36 19.80
C ALA A 195 -14.89 38.65 21.05
N LYS A 196 -13.56 38.65 21.29
CA LYS A 196 -12.94 38.04 22.47
C LYS A 196 -12.28 39.08 23.40
N ALA A 197 -13.03 40.11 23.78
CA ALA A 197 -12.73 40.84 25.01
C ALA A 197 -13.26 40.01 26.20
N PRO A 198 -12.44 39.65 27.20
CA PRO A 198 -12.91 38.90 28.35
C PRO A 198 -13.88 39.77 29.16
N PRO A 199 -15.06 39.26 29.57
CA PRO A 199 -15.88 39.97 30.54
C PRO A 199 -15.11 40.05 31.86
N LYS A 200 -14.99 41.25 32.42
CA LYS A 200 -14.36 41.50 33.72
C LYS A 200 -15.11 40.72 34.81
N ALA A 201 -14.39 39.85 35.50
CA ALA A 201 -14.67 39.38 36.86
C ALA A 201 -14.70 40.61 37.82
N ASP A 202 -15.42 40.75 38.94
CA ASP A 202 -16.11 39.92 39.96
C ASP A 202 -16.89 40.94 40.89
N PRO A 203 -17.60 40.63 42.03
CA PRO A 203 -17.50 39.44 42.89
C PRO A 203 -18.79 38.85 43.52
N VAL A 204 -18.70 37.55 43.82
CA VAL A 204 -19.09 36.82 45.04
C VAL A 204 -20.24 37.38 45.91
N GLY A 205 -21.36 36.64 45.91
CA GLY A 205 -22.43 36.71 46.91
C GLY A 205 -22.97 35.31 47.22
N ASN A 206 -22.34 34.65 48.18
CA ASN A 206 -22.66 33.33 48.73
C ASN A 206 -24.05 33.30 49.38
N LYS A 207 -24.88 32.27 49.10
CA LYS A 207 -25.73 31.61 50.11
C LYS A 207 -26.22 30.24 49.66
N SER A 208 -25.73 29.27 50.42
CA SER A 208 -26.08 27.87 50.57
C SER A 208 -27.58 27.58 50.75
N GLY A 209 -28.03 26.46 50.18
CA GLY A 209 -29.37 25.90 50.39
C GLY A 209 -29.50 24.49 49.80
N VAL A 210 -28.95 23.51 50.50
CA VAL A 210 -29.17 22.07 50.27
C VAL A 210 -30.63 21.74 50.61
N ARG A 211 -31.32 20.96 49.75
CA ARG A 211 -32.16 19.78 50.13
C ARG A 211 -32.80 19.08 48.91
N ASP A 212 -32.52 17.77 48.87
CA ASP A 212 -33.43 16.64 48.61
C ASP A 212 -34.11 16.37 47.26
N ARG A 213 -33.55 15.34 46.58
CA ARG A 213 -34.18 14.10 46.07
C ARG A 213 -35.57 14.20 45.40
N LYS A 214 -35.63 13.80 44.11
CA LYS A 214 -36.37 12.61 43.60
C LYS A 214 -36.24 12.51 42.06
N PRO A 215 -35.89 11.35 41.46
CA PRO A 215 -35.91 11.19 40.01
C PRO A 215 -37.24 10.59 39.54
N PRO A 216 -37.82 11.04 38.40
CA PRO A 216 -38.86 10.28 37.74
C PRO A 216 -38.29 9.40 36.62
N ALA A 217 -38.59 8.11 36.81
CA ALA A 217 -38.97 7.06 35.86
C ALA A 217 -38.59 7.19 34.37
N LYS A 218 -37.89 6.14 33.90
CA LYS A 218 -37.92 5.66 32.53
C LYS A 218 -39.34 5.22 32.18
N ASP A 219 -39.89 5.74 31.09
CA ASP A 219 -41.01 5.12 30.39
C ASP A 219 -40.46 4.35 29.18
N ASN A 220 -40.90 3.10 29.10
CA ASN A 220 -40.54 2.11 28.10
C ASN A 220 -41.88 1.52 27.62
N SER A 221 -42.44 2.10 26.56
CA SER A 221 -43.54 1.51 25.78
C SER A 221 -43.10 1.54 24.32
N ARG A 222 -42.69 0.41 23.73
CA ARG A 222 -43.54 -0.55 23.01
C ARG A 222 -44.52 0.16 22.06
N ASP A 223 -44.14 0.22 20.79
CA ASP A 223 -45.10 -0.04 19.73
C ASP A 223 -44.45 -0.98 18.71
N GLY A 224 -45.07 -2.14 18.55
CA GLY A 224 -44.80 -3.09 17.49
C GLY A 224 -46.00 -3.04 16.57
N GLY A 225 -45.79 -2.77 15.28
CA GLY A 225 -46.88 -2.55 14.35
C GLY A 225 -46.51 -2.76 12.90
N ARG A 226 -46.40 -4.06 12.55
CA ARG A 226 -46.61 -4.70 11.23
C ARG A 226 -45.60 -4.48 10.12
#